data_AF-T1GK42-F1
#
_entry.id   AF-T1GK42-F1
#
_cell.length_a   1.000
_cell.length_b   1.000
_cell.length_c   1.000
_cell.angle_alpha   90.00
_cell.angle_beta   90.00
_cell.angle_gamma   90.00
#
_symmetry.space_group_name_H-M   'P 1'
#
loop_
_entity.id
_entity.type
_entity.pdbx_description
1 polymer ?
#
loop_
_entity_poly.entity_id
_entity_poly.type
_entity_poly.pdbx_seq_one_letter_code
_entity_poly.pdbx_strand_id
1 'polypeptide(L)'
;ESCGQKGHIAQLFEKYQACNDRVNGKSKTTETCMEELFDYYHELDHCVAKDLWPKLNFTGFTAIPTSDMLPDLFQLSIKLFASLSLAIE
;
A
#
# COMPACT_ATOMS: atom_id res chain seq x y z
N GLU A 1 15.39 -4.92 -8.53
CA GLU A 1 13.91 -4.86 -8.54
C GLU A 1 13.44 -4.52 -9.96
N SER A 2 12.97 -5.49 -10.74
CA SER A 2 12.50 -5.30 -12.13
C SER A 2 10.97 -5.36 -12.26
N CYS A 3 10.25 -5.48 -11.14
CA CYS A 3 8.80 -5.61 -11.11
C CYS A 3 8.06 -4.47 -11.79
N GLY A 4 8.51 -3.22 -11.63
CA GLY A 4 7.91 -2.05 -12.27
C GLY A 4 8.02 -2.03 -13.81
N GLN A 5 8.91 -2.83 -14.40
CA GLN A 5 9.11 -2.90 -15.85
C GLN A 5 8.35 -4.04 -16.52
N LYS A 6 7.68 -4.91 -15.75
CA LYS A 6 6.86 -5.98 -16.32
C LYS A 6 5.69 -5.36 -17.06
N GLY A 7 5.42 -5.83 -18.28
CA GLY A 7 4.48 -5.17 -19.20
C GLY A 7 3.14 -4.78 -18.58
N HIS A 8 2.49 -5.68 -17.83
CA HIS A 8 1.22 -5.37 -17.16
C HIS A 8 1.35 -4.29 -16.07
N ILE A 9 2.37 -4.40 -15.21
CA ILE A 9 2.63 -3.44 -14.12
C ILE A 9 3.02 -2.07 -14.68
N ALA A 10 3.81 -2.04 -15.75
CA ALA A 10 4.18 -0.83 -16.45
C ALA A 10 2.95 -0.12 -17.07
N GLN A 11 2.02 -0.88 -17.66
CA GLN A 11 0.76 -0.33 -18.18
C GLN A 11 -0.13 0.26 -17.08
N LEU A 12 -0.19 -0.37 -15.90
CA LEU A 12 -0.92 0.18 -14.76
C LEU A 12 -0.29 1.48 -14.27
N PHE A 13 1.04 1.55 -14.28
CA PHE A 13 1.76 2.78 -13.96
C PHE A 13 1.50 3.90 -14.97
N GLU A 14 1.45 3.59 -16.27
CA GLU A 14 1.07 4.56 -17.31
C GLU A 14 -0.35 5.10 -17.11
N LYS A 15 -1.31 4.24 -16.74
CA LYS A 15 -2.68 4.66 -16.40
C LYS A 15 -2.71 5.60 -15.19
N TYR A 16 -1.97 5.25 -14.13
CA TYR A 16 -1.83 6.09 -12.95
C TYR A 16 -1.22 7.46 -13.30
N GLN A 17 -0.17 7.50 -14.13
CA GLN A 17 0.41 8.77 -14.60
C GLN A 17 -0.59 9.59 -15.41
N ALA A 18 -1.31 8.96 -16.35
CA ALA A 18 -2.32 9.64 -17.15
C ALA A 18 -3.46 10.22 -16.29
N CYS A 19 -3.83 9.56 -15.19
CA CYS A 19 -4.74 10.13 -14.21
C CYS A 19 -4.13 11.36 -13.52
N ASN A 20 -2.89 11.27 -13.03
CA ASN A 20 -2.25 12.39 -12.35
C ASN A 20 -2.14 13.62 -13.24
N ASP A 21 -1.76 13.44 -14.51
CA ASP A 21 -1.68 14.54 -15.47
C ASP A 21 -3.05 15.20 -15.67
N ARG A 22 -4.11 14.40 -15.74
CA ARG A 22 -5.49 14.87 -15.86
C ARG A 22 -5.97 15.61 -14.60
N VAL A 23 -5.64 15.12 -13.41
CA VAL A 23 -6.06 15.73 -12.12
C VAL A 23 -5.27 17.01 -11.86
N ASN A 24 -3.95 16.99 -12.06
CA ASN A 24 -3.08 18.16 -11.89
C ASN A 24 -3.39 19.28 -12.87
N GLY A 25 -3.94 18.96 -14.05
CA GLY A 25 -4.42 19.95 -15.02
C GLY A 25 -5.70 20.66 -14.64
N LYS A 26 -6.40 20.25 -13.57
CA LYS A 26 -7.68 20.83 -13.14
C LYS A 26 -7.49 21.75 -11.93
N SER A 27 -7.93 23.00 -12.07
CA SER A 27 -7.87 24.00 -10.97
C SER A 27 -8.85 23.71 -9.83
N LYS A 28 -9.96 23.02 -10.11
CA LYS A 28 -10.91 22.50 -9.12
C LYS A 28 -11.46 21.17 -9.61
N THR A 29 -11.15 20.09 -8.90
CA THR A 29 -11.70 18.76 -9.18
C THR A 29 -11.86 17.97 -7.89
N THR A 30 -12.83 17.06 -7.87
CA THR A 30 -13.02 16.05 -6.82
C THR A 30 -12.45 14.70 -7.24
N GLU A 31 -11.91 14.61 -8.46
CA GLU A 31 -11.29 13.40 -8.98
C GLU A 31 -9.99 13.09 -8.25
N THR A 32 -9.77 11.81 -7.94
CA THR A 32 -8.56 11.30 -7.29
C THR A 32 -8.04 10.10 -8.05
N CYS A 33 -6.73 9.92 -8.13
CA CYS A 33 -6.10 8.78 -8.82
C CYS A 33 -5.88 7.57 -7.91
N MET A 34 -6.76 7.39 -6.92
CA MET A 34 -6.61 6.38 -5.88
C MET A 34 -6.85 4.97 -6.42
N GLU A 35 -7.80 4.83 -7.35
CA GLU A 35 -8.12 3.55 -8.00
C GLU A 35 -6.93 3.05 -8.82
N GLU A 36 -6.40 3.88 -9.73
CA GLU A 36 -5.25 3.50 -10.56
C GLU A 36 -3.97 3.26 -9.74
N LEU A 37 -3.84 3.97 -8.60
CA LEU A 37 -2.74 3.77 -7.66
C LEU A 37 -2.84 2.41 -6.97
N PHE A 38 -4.03 2.03 -6.49
CA PHE A 38 -4.23 0.74 -5.84
C PHE A 38 -4.08 -0.42 -6.83
N ASP A 39 -4.55 -0.28 -8.07
CA ASP A 39 -4.32 -1.27 -9.12
C ASP A 39 -2.83 -1.50 -9.37
N TYR A 40 -2.06 -0.41 -9.54
CA TYR A 40 -0.62 -0.49 -9.72
C TYR A 40 0.08 -1.16 -8.53
N TYR A 41 -0.25 -0.76 -7.30
CA TYR A 41 0.36 -1.33 -6.11
C TYR A 41 -0.02 -2.78 -5.88
N HIS A 42 -1.24 -3.19 -6.20
CA HIS A 42 -1.67 -4.58 -6.06
C HIS A 42 -0.77 -5.52 -6.85
N GLU A 43 -0.55 -5.21 -8.13
CA GLU A 43 0.30 -6.03 -9.00
C GLU A 43 1.79 -5.87 -8.69
N LEU A 44 2.22 -4.67 -8.29
CA LEU A 44 3.60 -4.43 -7.88
C LEU A 44 3.96 -5.25 -6.63
N ASP A 45 3.08 -5.27 -5.62
CA ASP A 45 3.28 -6.02 -4.38
C ASP A 45 3.33 -7.53 -4.62
N HIS A 46 2.39 -8.08 -5.40
CA HIS A 46 2.41 -9.50 -5.82
C HIS A 46 3.71 -9.91 -6.49
N CYS A 47 4.33 -8.98 -7.23
CA CYS A 47 5.62 -9.21 -7.85
C CYS A 47 6.77 -9.11 -6.84
N VAL A 48 6.84 -8.04 -6.07
CA VAL A 48 7.95 -7.75 -5.13
C VAL A 48 8.00 -8.77 -4.01
N ALA A 49 6.84 -9.20 -3.48
CA ALA A 49 6.73 -10.24 -2.46
C ALA A 49 7.55 -11.51 -2.82
N LYS A 50 7.53 -11.93 -4.09
CA LYS A 50 8.26 -13.13 -4.56
C LYS A 50 9.77 -13.01 -4.35
N ASP A 51 10.30 -11.81 -4.53
CA ASP A 51 11.75 -11.55 -4.47
C ASP A 51 12.18 -11.01 -3.09
N LEU A 52 11.25 -10.43 -2.32
CA LEU A 52 11.50 -9.80 -1.03
C LEU A 52 11.46 -10.80 0.13
N TRP A 53 10.44 -11.68 0.21
CA TRP A 53 10.31 -12.64 1.31
C TRP A 53 11.52 -13.58 1.47
N PRO A 54 12.13 -14.10 0.40
CA PRO A 54 13.34 -14.92 0.52
C PRO A 54 14.54 -14.14 1.09
N LYS A 55 14.62 -12.84 0.84
CA LYS A 55 15.70 -11.96 1.34
C LYS A 55 15.46 -11.52 2.78
N LEU A 56 14.20 -11.42 3.20
CA LEU A 56 13.80 -11.06 4.57
C LEU A 56 13.72 -12.26 5.52
N ASN A 57 13.78 -13.48 5.01
CA ASN A 57 13.95 -14.71 5.79
C ASN A 57 15.36 -14.78 6.40
N PHE A 58 15.65 -13.87 7.33
CA PHE A 58 16.60 -14.14 8.40
C PHE A 58 16.03 -15.27 9.25
N THR A 59 16.85 -16.28 9.50
CA THR A 59 16.60 -17.46 10.34
C THR A 59 16.34 -17.16 11.83
N GLY A 60 15.76 -15.99 12.15
CA GLY A 60 15.50 -15.50 13.52
C GLY A 60 14.06 -15.07 13.81
N PHE A 61 13.13 -15.15 12.85
CA PHE A 61 11.69 -14.89 13.10
C PHE A 61 10.87 -16.11 12.67
N THR A 62 10.84 -17.14 13.52
CA THR A 62 9.85 -18.21 13.35
C THR A 62 8.46 -17.65 13.63
N ALA A 63 7.64 -17.60 12.59
CA ALA A 63 6.19 -17.42 12.59
C ALA A 63 5.65 -16.06 13.07
N ILE A 64 5.55 -15.11 12.14
CA ILE A 64 4.38 -14.21 12.10
C ILE A 64 3.58 -14.62 10.85
N PRO A 65 2.31 -15.06 10.97
CA PRO A 65 1.47 -15.33 9.81
C PRO A 65 1.26 -14.05 8.99
N THR A 66 1.27 -14.17 7.66
CA THR A 66 1.14 -13.06 6.69
C THR A 66 -0.23 -12.35 6.69
N SER A 67 -1.04 -12.50 7.75
CA SER A 67 -2.27 -11.74 7.97
C SER A 67 -2.06 -10.38 8.66
N ASP A 68 -0.86 -10.12 9.19
CA ASP A 68 -0.65 -9.02 10.14
C ASP A 68 0.08 -7.80 9.55
N MET A 69 0.12 -7.64 8.23
CA MET A 69 0.75 -6.45 7.60
C MET A 69 -0.22 -5.25 7.46
N LEU A 70 -1.32 -5.26 8.22
CA LEU A 70 -2.37 -4.23 8.19
C LEU A 70 -3.08 -3.92 9.54
N PRO A 71 -2.46 -4.06 10.74
CA PRO A 71 -3.08 -3.53 11.95
C PRO A 71 -2.31 -2.42 12.67
N ASP A 72 -1.08 -2.04 12.32
CA ASP A 72 -0.35 -1.09 13.20
C ASP A 72 -0.95 0.32 13.24
N LEU A 73 -1.40 0.87 12.10
CA LEU A 73 -2.10 2.16 12.06
C LEU A 73 -3.52 2.08 12.67
N PHE A 74 -4.18 0.93 12.53
CA PHE A 74 -5.52 0.69 13.08
C PHE A 74 -5.50 0.40 14.60
N GLN A 75 -4.45 -0.27 15.08
CA GLN A 75 -4.20 -0.49 16.50
C GLN A 75 -3.74 0.79 17.19
N LEU A 76 -2.97 1.65 16.52
CA LEU A 76 -2.59 2.93 17.10
C LEU A 76 -3.82 3.83 17.33
N SER A 77 -4.78 3.83 16.40
CA SER A 77 -6.05 4.55 16.57
C SER A 77 -6.95 3.90 17.63
N ILE A 78 -7.08 2.58 17.67
CA ILE A 78 -7.83 1.88 18.74
C ILE A 78 -7.22 2.14 20.12
N LYS A 79 -5.89 2.08 20.26
CA LYS A 79 -5.19 2.40 21.52
C LYS A 79 -5.45 3.83 21.95
N LEU A 80 -5.44 4.78 21.00
CA LEU A 80 -5.73 6.19 21.29
C LEU A 80 -7.19 6.37 21.77
N PHE A 81 -8.16 5.71 21.16
CA PHE A 81 -9.56 5.73 21.61
C PHE A 81 -9.75 5.07 22.98
N ALA A 82 -9.13 3.91 23.22
CA ALA A 82 -9.21 3.23 24.51
C ALA A 82 -8.58 4.04 25.65
N SER A 83 -7.44 4.69 25.39
CA SER A 83 -6.81 5.61 26.35
C SER A 83 -7.65 6.86 26.62
N LEU A 84 -8.37 7.37 25.62
CA LEU A 84 -9.25 8.51 25.79
C LEU A 84 -10.53 8.14 26.56
N SER A 85 -11.09 6.94 26.35
CA SER A 85 -12.25 6.46 27.12
C SER A 85 -11.91 6.21 28.59
N LEU A 86 -10.70 5.73 28.91
CA LEU A 86 -10.26 5.55 30.30
C LEU A 86 -9.97 6.87 31.05
N ALA A 87 -9.87 7.99 30.32
CA ALA A 87 -9.66 9.32 30.90
C ALA A 87 -10.98 10.06 31.18
N ILE A 88 -12.13 9.45 30.87
CA ILE A 88 -13.47 10.03 31.05
C ILE A 88 -14.21 9.41 32.27
N GLU A 89 -13.61 8.44 32.97
CA GLU A 89 -14.04 7.96 34.30
C GLU A 89 -13.05 8.35 35.40
#